data_AF-A0A271M3I2-F1
#
_entry.id   AF-A0A271M3I2-F1
#
_cell.length_a   1.000
_cell.length_b   1.000
_cell.length_c   1.000
_cell.angle_alpha   90.00
_cell.angle_beta   90.00
_cell.angle_gamma   90.00
#
_symmetry.space_group_name_H-M   'P 1'
#
loop_
_entity.id
_entity.type
_entity.pdbx_description
1 polymer ?
#
loop_
_entity_poly.entity_id
_entity_poly.type
_entity_poly.pdbx_seq_one_letter_code
_entity_poly.pdbx_strand_id
1 'polypeptide(L)' 'MSKEKLLDTIEKKRLELFEVVTMKGLNSPLAIKYSQELDALLNDYDRHYIQPLVYKNKMLN' A
#
# COMPACT_ATOMS: atom_id res chain seq x y z
N MET A 1 -8.84 -11.21 -0.24
CA MET A 1 -7.89 -11.34 0.87
C MET A 1 -8.59 -10.88 2.16
N SER A 2 -8.21 -11.34 3.36
CA SER A 2 -8.69 -10.70 4.59
C SER A 2 -8.00 -9.34 4.76
N LYS A 3 -8.62 -8.44 5.53
CA LYS A 3 -8.08 -7.10 5.80
C LYS A 3 -6.70 -7.17 6.46
N GLU A 4 -6.54 -8.05 7.45
CA GLU A 4 -5.28 -8.27 8.16
C GLU A 4 -4.18 -8.75 7.23
N LYS A 5 -4.47 -9.77 6.39
CA LYS A 5 -3.49 -10.30 5.45
C LYS A 5 -3.05 -9.25 4.42
N LEU A 6 -3.93 -8.32 4.04
CA LEU A 6 -3.55 -7.19 3.18
C LEU A 6 -2.63 -6.20 3.89
N LEU A 7 -2.91 -5.88 5.15
CA LEU A 7 -2.03 -5.05 5.97
C LEU A 7 -0.64 -5.68 6.15
N ASP A 8 -0.58 -6.98 6.45
CA ASP A 8 0.70 -7.70 6.58
C ASP A 8 1.51 -7.64 5.28
N THR A 9 0.82 -7.78 4.13
CA THR A 9 1.45 -7.70 2.81
C THR A 9 1.98 -6.30 2.51
N ILE A 10 1.21 -5.26 2.86
CA ILE A 10 1.62 -3.85 2.75
C ILE A 10 2.86 -3.59 3.59
N GLU A 11 2.85 -4.01 4.87
CA GLU A 11 3.97 -3.75 5.78
C GLU A 11 5.23 -4.48 5.33
N LYS A 12 5.10 -5.74 4.89
CA LYS A 12 6.22 -6.47 4.31
C LYS A 12 6.81 -5.74 3.09
N LYS A 13 5.98 -5.27 2.15
CA LYS A 13 6.44 -4.53 0.97
C LYS A 13 7.08 -3.19 1.35
N ARG A 14 6.57 -2.51 2.39
CA ARG A 14 7.15 -1.27 2.92
C ARG A 14 8.58 -1.47 3.43
N LEU A 15 8.83 -2.56 4.15
CA LEU A 15 10.17 -2.93 4.62
C LEU A 15 11.10 -3.28 3.46
N GLU A 16 10.63 -4.08 2.49
CA GLU A 16 11.40 -4.39 1.27
C GLU A 16 11.80 -3.11 0.51
N LEU A 17 10.88 -2.16 0.36
CA LEU A 17 11.17 -0.87 -0.28
C LEU A 17 12.21 -0.07 0.53
N PHE A 18 12.06 -0.02 1.85
CA PHE A 18 12.99 0.70 2.72
C PHE A 18 14.43 0.15 2.59
N GLU A 19 14.59 -1.17 2.58
CA GLU A 19 15.89 -1.81 2.37
C GLU A 19 16.47 -1.46 1.00
N VAL A 20 15.68 -1.56 -0.07
CA VAL A 20 16.12 -1.22 -1.43
C VAL A 20 16.53 0.24 -1.55
N VAL A 21 15.76 1.17 -0.97
CA VAL A 21 16.08 2.60 -0.96
C VAL A 21 17.39 2.86 -0.21
N THR A 22 17.59 2.20 0.93
CA THR A 22 18.83 2.31 1.72
C THR A 22 20.05 1.79 0.96
N MET A 23 19.90 0.72 0.19
CA MET A 23 21.01 0.10 -0.55
C MET A 23 21.30 0.75 -1.92
N LYS A 24 20.26 1.15 -2.65
CA LYS A 24 20.36 1.54 -4.08
C LYS A 24 19.96 2.99 -4.35
N GLY A 25 19.46 3.68 -3.34
CA GLY A 25 18.90 5.02 -3.48
C GLY A 25 17.48 5.02 -4.04
N LEU A 26 16.76 6.08 -3.71
CA LEU A 26 15.35 6.27 -4.03
C LEU A 26 15.05 6.27 -5.53
N ASN A 27 15.96 6.82 -6.33
CA ASN A 27 15.80 6.94 -7.78
C ASN A 27 16.23 5.68 -8.55
N SER A 28 16.65 4.62 -7.86
CA SER A 28 17.00 3.37 -8.54
C SER A 28 15.77 2.76 -9.20
N PRO A 29 15.90 2.13 -10.38
CA PRO A 29 14.78 1.46 -11.04
C PRO A 29 14.09 0.43 -10.13
N LEU A 30 14.84 -0.21 -9.23
CA LEU A 30 14.29 -1.17 -8.28
C LEU A 30 13.48 -0.50 -7.17
N ALA A 31 13.96 0.62 -6.61
CA ALA A 31 13.19 1.37 -5.61
C ALA A 31 11.89 1.91 -6.20
N ILE A 32 11.94 2.44 -7.43
CA ILE A 32 10.75 2.90 -8.15
C ILE A 32 9.75 1.76 -8.35
N LYS A 33 10.22 0.59 -8.81
CA LYS A 33 9.35 -0.59 -8.96
C LYS A 33 8.69 -0.99 -7.64
N TYR A 34 9.45 -1.06 -6.55
CA TYR A 34 8.90 -1.45 -5.25
C TYR A 34 7.94 -0.41 -4.69
N SER A 35 8.17 0.88 -4.97
CA SER A 35 7.22 1.96 -4.64
C SER A 35 5.90 1.79 -5.40
N GLN A 36 5.94 1.44 -6.68
CA GLN A 36 4.74 1.19 -7.49
C GLN A 36 3.97 -0.04 -6.99
N GLU A 37 4.67 -1.11 -6.59
CA GLU A 37 4.05 -2.30 -5.99
C GLU A 37 3.39 -1.97 -4.65
N LEU A 38 4.04 -1.16 -3.80
CA LEU A 38 3.47 -0.69 -2.54
C LEU A 38 2.22 0.16 -2.78
N ASP A 39 2.27 1.11 -3.71
CA ASP A 39 1.13 1.94 -4.08
C ASP A 39 -0.05 1.11 -4.59
N ALA A 40 0.21 0.06 -5.38
CA ALA A 40 -0.85 -0.84 -5.84
C ALA A 40 -1.56 -1.53 -4.66
N LEU A 41 -0.81 -2.00 -3.65
CA LEU A 41 -1.36 -2.62 -2.44
C LEU A 41 -2.17 -1.62 -1.59
N LEU A 42 -1.66 -0.40 -1.42
CA LEU A 42 -2.34 0.67 -0.69
C LEU A 42 -3.65 1.06 -1.38
N ASN A 43 -3.64 1.20 -2.70
CA ASN A 43 -4.84 1.48 -3.49
C ASN A 43 -5.85 0.34 -3.38
N ASP A 44 -5.40 -0.91 -3.33
CA ASP A 44 -6.30 -2.04 -3.14
C ASP A 44 -6.94 -2.03 -1.75
N TYR A 45 -6.18 -1.67 -0.72
CA TYR A 45 -6.72 -1.52 0.63
C TYR A 45 -7.75 -0.38 0.72
N ASP A 46 -7.45 0.78 0.12
CA ASP A 46 -8.35 1.92 0.09
C ASP A 46 -9.69 1.55 -0.55
N ARG A 47 -9.64 0.94 -1.75
CA ARG A 47 -10.83 0.51 -2.49
C ARG A 47 -11.71 -0.46 -1.71
N HIS A 48 -11.11 -1.44 -1.03
CA HIS A 48 -11.87 -2.51 -0.39
C HIS A 48 -12.33 -2.16 1.03
N TYR A 49 -11.62 -1.30 1.76
CA TYR A 49 -11.84 -1.12 3.19
C TYR A 49 -12.06 0.33 3.64
N ILE A 50 -11.61 1.34 2.89
CA ILE A 50 -11.76 2.74 3.28
C ILE A 50 -12.88 3.41 2.51
N GLN A 51 -12.87 3.33 1.17
CA GLN A 51 -13.90 3.93 0.32
C GLN A 51 -15.32 3.52 0.73
N PRO A 52 -15.64 2.23 0.98
CA PRO A 52 -17.00 1.85 1.38
C PRO A 52 -17.45 2.50 2.70
N LEU A 53 -16.53 2.71 3.65
CA LEU A 53 -16.81 3.39 4.90
C LEU A 53 -17.09 4.88 4.67
N VAL A 54 -16.30 5.54 3.83
CA VAL A 54 -16.50 6.95 3.45
C VAL A 54 -17.84 7.14 2.76
N TYR A 55 -18.20 6.26 1.81
CA TYR A 55 -19.51 6.30 1.15
C TYR A 55 -20.66 6.08 2.14
N LYS A 56 -20.54 5.12 3.06
CA LYS A 56 -21.55 4.89 4.10
C LYS A 56 -21.75 6.14 4.97
N ASN A 57 -20.67 6.78 5.39
CA ASN A 57 -20.73 7.99 6.22
C ASN A 57 -21.34 9.19 5.47
N LYS A 58 -21.13 9.32 4.15
CA LYS A 58 -21.76 10.36 3.33
C LYS A 58 -23.27 10.19 3.14
N MET A 59 -23.78 8.95 3.22
CA MET A 59 -25.21 8.66 3.06
C MET A 59 -26.02 8.83 4.36
N LEU A 60 -25.34 8.95 5.51
CA LEU A 60 -25.94 9.06 6.83
C LEU A 60 -26.01 10.51 7.36
N ASN A 61 -25.49 11.48 6.58
CA ASN A 61 -25.51 12.91 6.85
C ASN A 61 -26.35 13.63 5.79
#